data_AF-B1FJQ7-F1
#
_entry.id   AF-B1FJQ7-F1
#
_cell.length_a   1.000
_cell.length_b   1.000
_cell.length_c   1.000
_cell.angle_alpha   90.00
_cell.angle_beta   90.00
_cell.angle_gamma   90.00
#
_symmetry.space_group_name_H-M   'P 1'
#
loop_
_entity.id
_entity.type
_entity.pdbx_description
1 polymer ?
#
loop_
_entity_poly.entity_id
_entity_poly.type
_entity_poly.pdbx_seq_one_letter_code
_entity_poly.pdbx_strand_id
1 'polypeptide(L)'
;MALFDGTPDASLADAGPWLLDYERAGGNVRRSLAAMAGGPTGVSWLISAYPIESLADELRRRLDVRLPDGRTALLRFYDARIMADMALLMELTQRMQFFVPTFNWLVEVNGKLKGVHPHA
;
A
#
# COMPACT_ATOMS: atom_id res chain seq x y z
N MET A 1 11.21 -4.87 2.18
CA MET A 1 11.65 -3.50 2.47
C MET A 1 10.61 -2.88 3.36
N ALA A 2 10.98 -2.36 4.53
CA ALA A 2 10.01 -1.68 5.37
C ALA A 2 9.72 -0.30 4.76
N LEU A 3 8.44 0.03 4.60
CA LEU A 3 8.08 1.26 3.91
C LEU A 3 8.48 2.50 4.70
N PHE A 4 8.53 2.39 6.03
CA PHE A 4 8.94 3.49 6.92
C PHE A 4 10.46 3.69 6.98
N ASP A 5 11.26 2.83 6.35
CA ASP A 5 12.70 3.09 6.26
C ASP A 5 12.95 4.45 5.59
N GLY A 6 13.78 5.29 6.21
CA GLY A 6 14.09 6.62 5.70
C GLY A 6 12.99 7.68 5.91
N THR A 7 11.93 7.38 6.66
CA THR A 7 10.88 8.35 7.05
C THR A 7 11.02 8.74 8.52
N PRO A 8 10.34 9.82 8.98
CA PRO A 8 10.26 10.14 10.41
C PRO A 8 9.72 9.00 11.29
N ASP A 9 8.95 8.08 10.70
CA ASP A 9 8.34 6.92 11.37
C ASP A 9 9.22 5.66 11.36
N ALA A 10 10.51 5.76 10.99
CA ALA A 10 11.42 4.61 10.88
C ALA A 10 11.53 3.77 12.17
N SER A 11 11.30 4.37 13.35
CA SER A 11 11.24 3.63 14.62
C SER A 11 10.12 2.59 14.69
N LEU A 12 9.13 2.69 13.80
CA LEU A 12 7.99 1.78 13.68
C LEU A 12 8.15 0.80 12.50
N ALA A 13 9.29 0.76 11.82
CA ALA A 13 9.50 -0.03 10.60
C ALA A 13 9.15 -1.53 10.76
N ASP A 14 9.47 -2.13 11.90
CA ASP A 14 9.16 -3.53 12.20
C ASP A 14 7.66 -3.79 12.35
N ALA A 15 6.89 -2.79 12.78
CA ALA A 15 5.43 -2.85 12.94
C ALA A 15 4.66 -2.22 11.75
N GLY A 16 5.40 -1.64 10.79
CA GLY A 16 4.87 -0.94 9.63
C GLY A 16 4.58 -1.86 8.45
N PRO A 17 4.15 -1.30 7.31
CA PRO A 17 3.92 -2.07 6.10
C PRO A 17 5.26 -2.45 5.44
N TRP A 18 5.31 -3.67 4.93
CA TRP A 18 6.46 -4.20 4.19
C TRP A 18 6.12 -4.31 2.71
N LEU A 19 6.98 -3.76 1.86
CA LEU A 19 6.95 -4.01 0.43
C LEU A 19 7.78 -5.25 0.11
N LEU A 20 7.16 -6.21 -0.56
CA LEU A 20 7.71 -7.52 -0.88
C LEU A 20 7.57 -7.77 -2.38
N ASP A 21 8.66 -8.19 -3.02
CA ASP A 21 8.61 -8.72 -4.37
C ASP A 21 8.05 -10.15 -4.30
N TYR A 22 6.80 -10.32 -4.73
CA TYR A 22 6.11 -11.60 -4.65
C TYR A 22 6.73 -12.68 -5.54
N GLU A 23 7.25 -12.30 -6.71
CA GLU A 23 7.90 -13.23 -7.64
C GLU A 23 9.20 -13.77 -7.07
N ARG A 24 9.93 -12.95 -6.31
CA ARG A 24 11.16 -13.36 -5.61
C ARG A 24 10.93 -13.95 -4.22
N ALA A 25 9.71 -13.85 -3.68
CA ALA A 25 9.38 -14.36 -2.36
C ALA A 25 9.42 -15.90 -2.30
N GLY A 26 10.10 -16.44 -1.29
CA GLY A 26 10.13 -17.88 -1.02
C GLY A 26 8.77 -18.42 -0.54
N GLY A 27 8.60 -19.74 -0.59
CA GLY A 27 7.31 -20.40 -0.30
C GLY A 27 6.73 -20.11 1.08
N ASN A 28 7.57 -19.95 2.11
CA ASN A 28 7.12 -19.56 3.46
C ASN A 28 6.49 -18.17 3.49
N VAL A 29 7.12 -17.20 2.81
CA VAL A 29 6.63 -15.82 2.71
C VAL A 29 5.31 -15.81 1.95
N ARG A 30 5.23 -16.49 0.81
CA ARG A 30 3.98 -16.59 0.02
C ARG A 30 2.84 -17.21 0.82
N ARG A 31 3.09 -18.28 1.59
CA ARG A 31 2.08 -18.87 2.48
C ARG A 31 1.63 -17.90 3.57
N SER A 32 2.55 -17.13 4.14
CA SER A 32 2.22 -16.13 5.15
C SER A 32 1.36 -15.02 4.56
N LEU A 33 1.71 -14.52 3.37
CA LEU A 33 0.89 -13.55 2.62
C LEU A 33 -0.51 -14.10 2.32
N ALA A 34 -0.62 -15.33 1.85
CA ALA A 34 -1.91 -15.97 1.58
C ALA A 34 -2.77 -16.14 2.85
N ALA A 35 -2.15 -16.51 3.98
CA ALA A 35 -2.85 -16.60 5.26
C ALA A 35 -3.35 -15.23 5.74
N MET A 36 -2.56 -14.16 5.56
CA MET A 36 -3.00 -12.79 5.88
C MET A 36 -4.14 -12.33 4.97
N ALA A 37 -4.04 -12.61 3.66
CA ALA A 37 -5.07 -12.30 2.67
C ALA A 37 -6.41 -13.02 2.96
N GLY A 38 -6.32 -14.27 3.41
CA GLY A 38 -7.46 -15.07 3.87
C GLY A 38 -8.05 -14.61 5.21
N GLY A 39 -7.36 -13.75 5.95
CA GLY A 39 -7.77 -13.27 7.26
C GLY A 39 -8.31 -11.82 7.28
N PRO A 40 -8.68 -11.32 8.46
CA PRO A 40 -9.27 -9.98 8.62
C PRO A 40 -8.25 -8.84 8.49
N THR A 41 -6.95 -9.15 8.50
CA THR A 41 -5.88 -8.14 8.29
C THR A 41 -5.79 -7.77 6.82
N GLY A 42 -5.82 -8.78 5.94
CA GLY A 42 -5.71 -8.62 4.51
C GLY A 42 -4.32 -8.20 4.03
N VAL A 43 -4.20 -8.02 2.71
CA VAL A 43 -2.99 -7.59 2.01
C VAL A 43 -3.35 -6.67 0.84
N SER A 44 -2.43 -5.79 0.47
CA SER A 44 -2.50 -5.04 -0.79
C SER A 44 -1.59 -5.69 -1.84
N TRP A 45 -2.11 -5.89 -3.04
CA TRP A 45 -1.36 -6.39 -4.20
C TRP A 45 -1.18 -5.27 -5.21
N LEU A 46 0.08 -4.96 -5.53
CA LEU A 46 0.43 -3.87 -6.43
C LEU A 46 1.08 -4.44 -7.68
N ILE A 47 0.63 -3.99 -8.84
CA ILE A 47 1.28 -4.25 -10.13
C ILE A 47 1.94 -2.94 -10.54
N SER A 48 3.25 -2.95 -10.80
CA SER A 48 4.03 -1.76 -11.14
C SER A 48 5.15 -2.08 -12.11
N ALA A 49 5.51 -1.12 -12.97
CA ALA A 49 6.74 -1.17 -13.76
C ALA A 49 7.98 -0.66 -12.99
N TYR A 50 7.79 -0.07 -11.81
CA TYR A 50 8.89 0.49 -11.04
C TYR A 50 9.67 -0.63 -10.36
N PRO A 51 11.02 -0.57 -10.34
CA PRO A 51 11.82 -1.36 -9.41
C PRO A 51 11.33 -1.15 -7.97
N ILE A 52 11.48 -2.17 -7.12
CA ILE A 52 10.88 -2.17 -5.77
C ILE A 52 11.36 -0.99 -4.90
N GLU A 53 12.61 -0.56 -5.04
CA GLU A 53 13.18 0.61 -4.36
C GLU A 53 12.51 1.91 -4.83
N SER A 54 12.41 2.12 -6.14
CA SER A 54 11.74 3.29 -6.71
C SER A 54 10.25 3.32 -6.37
N LEU A 55 9.59 2.16 -6.33
CA LEU A 55 8.20 2.04 -5.88
C LEU A 55 8.08 2.41 -4.39
N ALA A 56 8.98 1.94 -3.54
CA ALA A 56 8.98 2.31 -2.12
C ALA A 56 9.12 3.82 -1.94
N ASP A 57 9.99 4.48 -2.70
CA ASP A 57 10.16 5.93 -2.64
C ASP A 57 8.91 6.69 -3.09
N GLU A 58 8.25 6.23 -4.16
CA GLU A 58 6.95 6.78 -4.57
C GLU A 58 5.89 6.61 -3.46
N LEU A 59 5.79 5.42 -2.87
CA LEU A 59 4.83 5.15 -1.80
C LEU A 59 5.13 5.97 -0.52
N ARG A 60 6.40 6.15 -0.16
CA ARG A 60 6.84 6.98 0.98
C ARG A 60 6.38 8.43 0.85
N ARG A 61 6.48 9.00 -0.35
CA ARG A 61 5.99 10.37 -0.63
C ARG A 61 4.49 10.56 -0.40
N ARG A 62 3.73 9.47 -0.24
CA ARG A 62 2.28 9.47 -0.04
C ARG A 62 1.89 9.13 1.40
N LEU A 63 2.87 8.92 2.30
CA LEU A 63 2.61 8.62 3.71
C LEU A 63 2.13 9.85 4.49
N ASP A 64 2.60 11.05 4.15
CA ASP A 64 2.24 12.27 4.86
C ASP A 64 1.08 13.00 4.17
N VAL A 65 0.03 13.31 4.92
CA VAL A 65 -1.06 14.20 4.50
C VAL A 65 -1.17 15.41 5.40
N ARG A 66 -1.60 16.54 4.83
CA ARG A 66 -1.85 17.78 5.55
C ARG A 66 -3.32 17.87 5.95
N LEU A 67 -3.59 18.02 7.24
CA LEU A 67 -4.92 18.28 7.76
C LEU A 67 -5.33 19.75 7.57
N PRO A 68 -6.63 20.10 7.64
CA PRO A 68 -7.09 21.48 7.47
C PRO A 68 -6.48 22.49 8.47
N ASP A 69 -6.06 22.01 9.65
CA ASP A 69 -5.40 22.81 10.68
C ASP A 69 -3.88 22.96 10.48
N GLY A 70 -3.34 22.44 9.37
CA GLY A 70 -1.93 22.51 9.04
C GLY A 70 -1.06 21.44 9.70
N ARG A 71 -1.60 20.52 10.52
CA ARG A 71 -0.84 19.38 11.04
C ARG A 71 -0.60 18.31 9.98
N THR A 72 0.49 17.58 10.11
CA THR A 72 0.76 16.38 9.31
C THR A 72 0.19 15.15 10.00
N ALA A 73 -0.42 14.26 9.23
CA ALA A 73 -0.85 12.94 9.69
C ALA A 73 -0.36 11.85 8.74
N LEU A 74 -0.18 10.65 9.29
CA LEU A 74 0.16 9.46 8.52
C LEU A 74 -1.08 8.92 7.80
N LEU A 75 -1.06 8.94 6.46
CA LEU A 75 -2.07 8.31 5.61
C LEU A 75 -1.78 6.82 5.48
N ARG A 76 -2.59 6.01 6.17
CA ARG A 76 -2.47 4.56 6.20
C ARG A 76 -3.06 3.88 4.95
N PHE A 77 -2.67 4.33 3.75
CA PHE A 77 -3.14 3.75 2.48
C PHE A 77 -2.76 2.27 2.31
N TYR A 78 -1.76 1.80 3.05
CA TYR A 78 -1.32 0.40 3.05
C TYR A 78 -2.26 -0.54 3.82
N ASP A 79 -3.25 -0.01 4.56
CA ASP A 79 -4.25 -0.82 5.24
C ASP A 79 -5.30 -1.34 4.25
N ALA A 80 -5.19 -2.62 3.91
CA ALA A 80 -6.03 -3.30 2.92
C ALA A 80 -7.54 -3.19 3.21
N ARG A 81 -7.92 -3.00 4.49
CA ARG A 81 -9.32 -2.96 4.92
C ARG A 81 -10.02 -1.66 4.54
N ILE A 82 -9.27 -0.56 4.44
CA ILE A 82 -9.83 0.78 4.19
C ILE A 82 -9.37 1.39 2.87
N MET A 83 -8.36 0.83 2.21
CA MET A 83 -7.78 1.45 1.00
C MET A 83 -8.80 1.64 -0.13
N ALA A 84 -9.74 0.69 -0.28
CA ALA A 84 -10.81 0.82 -1.27
C ALA A 84 -11.74 2.00 -0.96
N ASP A 85 -12.09 2.21 0.31
CA ASP A 85 -12.96 3.31 0.73
C ASP A 85 -12.23 4.65 0.66
N MET A 86 -10.94 4.68 1.04
CA MET A 86 -10.07 5.84 0.89
C MET A 86 -9.99 6.29 -0.57
N ALA A 87 -9.81 5.37 -1.52
CA ALA A 87 -9.74 5.70 -2.94
C ALA A 87 -11.06 6.24 -3.52
N LEU A 88 -12.20 5.90 -2.91
CA LEU A 88 -13.51 6.44 -3.29
C LEU A 88 -13.73 7.88 -2.79
N LEU A 89 -13.03 8.27 -1.73
CA LEU A 89 -13.08 9.63 -1.17
C LEU A 89 -12.11 10.60 -1.87
N MET A 90 -11.20 10.09 -2.70
CA MET A 90 -10.28 10.93 -3.47
C MET A 90 -10.99 11.58 -4.65
N GLU A 91 -10.74 12.88 -4.83
CA GLU A 91 -11.07 13.58 -6.08
C GLU A 91 -10.33 12.92 -7.25
N LEU A 92 -10.87 13.06 -8.46
CA LEU A 92 -10.28 12.43 -9.66
C LEU A 92 -8.78 12.75 -9.83
N THR A 93 -8.39 14.01 -9.61
CA THR A 93 -6.99 14.45 -9.72
C THR A 93 -6.10 13.84 -8.63
N GLN A 94 -6.59 13.78 -7.39
CA GLN A 94 -5.89 13.12 -6.29
C GLN A 94 -5.70 11.63 -6.59
N ARG A 95 -6.75 10.97 -7.09
CA ARG A 95 -6.71 9.56 -7.45
C ARG A 95 -5.70 9.29 -8.55
N MET A 96 -5.72 10.09 -9.62
CA MET A 96 -4.74 9.98 -10.72
C MET A 96 -3.31 10.15 -10.20
N GLN A 97 -3.03 11.15 -9.37
CA GLN A 97 -1.70 11.41 -8.82
C GLN A 97 -1.25 10.31 -7.83
N PHE A 98 -2.18 9.84 -7.01
CA PHE A 98 -1.89 8.82 -6.00
C PHE A 98 -1.47 7.50 -6.67
N PHE A 99 -2.20 7.05 -7.69
CA PHE A 99 -2.00 5.73 -8.28
C PHE A 99 -0.98 5.67 -9.43
N VAL A 100 -0.40 6.79 -9.88
CA VAL A 100 0.69 6.84 -10.90
C VAL A 100 1.73 5.70 -10.80
N PRO A 101 2.28 5.35 -9.62
CA PRO A 101 3.33 4.33 -9.55
C PRO A 101 2.84 2.90 -9.75
N THR A 102 1.53 2.67 -9.94
CA THR A 102 0.93 1.34 -10.06
C THR A 102 0.04 1.25 -11.30
N PHE A 103 0.14 0.15 -12.04
CA PHE A 103 -0.86 -0.20 -13.06
C PHE A 103 -2.17 -0.66 -12.40
N ASN A 104 -2.04 -1.50 -11.37
CA ASN A 104 -3.16 -1.98 -10.59
C ASN A 104 -2.84 -1.92 -9.11
N TRP A 105 -3.87 -1.57 -8.34
CA TRP A 105 -3.90 -1.76 -6.89
C TRP A 105 -5.10 -2.64 -6.55
N LEU A 106 -4.84 -3.78 -5.93
CA LEU A 106 -5.86 -4.67 -5.41
C LEU A 106 -5.70 -4.80 -3.90
N VAL A 107 -6.79 -5.13 -3.22
CA VAL A 107 -6.78 -5.54 -1.84
C VAL A 107 -7.45 -6.90 -1.71
N GLU A 108 -6.93 -7.73 -0.83
CA GLU A 108 -7.54 -9.02 -0.49
C GLU A 108 -7.72 -9.10 1.02
N VAL A 109 -8.98 -9.27 1.45
CA VAL A 109 -9.36 -9.35 2.86
C VAL A 109 -10.38 -10.46 3.00
N ASN A 110 -10.20 -11.35 3.98
CA ASN A 110 -11.05 -12.53 4.17
C ASN A 110 -11.19 -13.39 2.89
N GLY A 111 -10.10 -13.50 2.10
CA GLY A 111 -10.07 -14.23 0.84
C GLY A 111 -10.88 -13.59 -0.30
N LYS A 112 -11.34 -12.35 -0.13
CA LYS A 112 -12.06 -11.60 -1.16
C LYS A 112 -11.14 -10.57 -1.79
N LEU A 113 -10.79 -10.79 -3.05
CA LEU A 113 -10.01 -9.87 -3.86
C LEU A 113 -10.91 -8.75 -4.43
N LYS A 114 -10.49 -7.50 -4.27
CA LYS A 114 -11.18 -6.31 -4.79
C LYS A 114 -10.17 -5.38 -5.48
N GLY A 115 -10.52 -4.89 -6.67
CA GLY A 115 -9.77 -3.81 -7.32
C GLY A 115 -10.02 -2.46 -6.65
N VAL A 116 -8.95 -1.74 -6.34
CA VAL A 116 -8.97 -0.36 -5.85
C VAL A 116 -8.71 0.61 -6.99
N HIS A 117 -7.72 0.31 -7.82
CA HIS A 117 -7.40 1.04 -9.03
C HIS A 117 -7.15 0.01 -10.14
N PRO A 118 -8.11 -0.18 -11.06
CA PRO A 118 -7.84 -0.94 -12.28
C PRO A 118 -7.04 -0.08 -13.26
N HIS A 119 -6.23 -0.72 -14.09
CA HIS A 119 -5.74 -0.10 -15.32
C HIS A 119 -6.95 0.38 -16.15
N ALA A 120 -6.87 1.60 -16.67
CA ALA A 120 -7.87 2.16 -17.59
C ALA A 120 -7.81 1.45 -18.95
#